data_AF-A0A833RBS1-F1
#
_entry.id   AF-A0A833RBS1-F1
#
_cell.length_a   1.000
_cell.length_b   1.000
_cell.length_c   1.000
_cell.angle_alpha   90.00
_cell.angle_beta   90.00
_cell.angle_gamma   90.00
#
_symmetry.space_group_name_H-M   'P 1'
#
loop_
_entity.id
_entity.type
_entity.pdbx_description
1 polymer ?
#
loop_
_entity_poly.entity_id
_entity_poly.type
_entity_poly.pdbx_seq_one_letter_code
_entity_poly.pdbx_strand_id
1 'polypeptide(L)'
;MICCLGLIDRKYQTVKLHLTLMNTTFKLTKEERNGKNFITFDATEIMKAHENTIFGETTLKQIHISQRHTISSNGYYIATAKINLLEGL
;
A
#
# COMPACT_ATOMS: atom_id res chain seq x y z
N MET A 1 14.52 0.87 -12.37
CA MET A 1 14.27 -0.32 -13.21
C MET A 1 13.02 -0.18 -14.07
N ILE A 2 11.80 -0.07 -13.51
CA ILE A 2 10.55 0.04 -14.32
C ILE A 2 10.44 1.38 -15.07
N CYS A 3 10.85 2.48 -14.45
CA CYS A 3 10.78 3.81 -15.06
C CYS A 3 11.74 3.97 -16.27
N CYS A 4 12.89 3.30 -16.24
CA CYS A 4 13.86 3.31 -17.34
C CYS A 4 13.38 2.53 -18.57
N LEU A 5 12.42 1.62 -18.41
CA LEU A 5 11.78 0.88 -19.50
C LEU A 5 10.61 1.67 -20.14
N GLY A 6 10.35 2.91 -19.70
CA GLY A 6 9.28 3.75 -20.23
C GLY A 6 7.86 3.33 -19.83
N LEU A 7 7.72 2.37 -18.91
CA LEU A 7 6.41 1.82 -18.54
C LEU A 7 5.66 2.68 -17.51
N ILE A 8 6.38 3.43 -16.68
CA ILE A 8 5.82 4.28 -15.61
C ILE A 8 6.72 5.50 -15.41
N ASP A 9 6.11 6.68 -15.25
CA ASP A 9 6.83 7.88 -14.80
C ASP A 9 7.16 7.81 -13.31
N ARG A 10 8.41 8.15 -12.96
CA ARG A 10 8.82 8.25 -11.56
C ARG A 10 8.17 9.47 -10.93
N LYS A 11 7.11 9.25 -10.14
CA LYS A 11 6.40 10.32 -9.45
C LYS A 11 7.16 10.92 -8.26
N TYR A 12 8.03 10.15 -7.60
CA TYR A 12 8.73 10.58 -6.39
C TYR A 12 10.21 10.19 -6.42
N GLN A 13 11.06 11.09 -5.92
CA GLN A 13 12.48 10.82 -5.74
C GLN A 13 12.71 9.82 -4.60
N THR A 14 11.98 9.96 -3.49
CA THR A 14 12.14 9.13 -2.30
C THR A 14 10.89 8.28 -2.07
N VAL A 15 11.09 7.01 -1.71
CA VAL A 15 10.00 6.08 -1.38
C VAL A 15 9.86 5.98 0.13
N LYS A 16 8.67 6.30 0.66
CA LYS A 16 8.32 6.06 2.07
C LYS A 16 7.68 4.69 2.20
N LEU A 17 8.41 3.74 2.78
CA LEU A 17 7.85 2.44 3.14
C LEU A 17 6.87 2.60 4.30
N HIS A 18 5.64 2.11 4.14
CA HIS A 18 4.61 2.15 5.16
C HIS A 18 3.62 1.00 4.93
N LEU A 19 2.88 0.61 5.97
CA LEU A 19 1.82 -0.39 5.91
C LEU A 19 0.47 0.29 6.08
N THR A 20 -0.41 0.16 5.10
CA THR A 20 -1.76 0.74 5.16
C THR A 20 -2.68 -0.19 5.93
N LEU A 21 -3.14 0.24 7.11
CA LEU A 21 -4.15 -0.48 7.90
C LEU A 21 -5.59 -0.10 7.52
N MET A 22 -5.80 1.17 7.19
CA MET A 22 -7.12 1.70 6.85
C MET A 22 -7.02 2.70 5.69
N ASN A 23 -8.03 2.68 4.83
CA ASN A 23 -8.23 3.71 3.82
C ASN A 23 -9.69 4.16 3.85
N THR A 24 -9.93 5.38 4.34
CA THR A 24 -11.27 5.94 4.55
C THR A 24 -11.98 6.27 3.25
N THR A 25 -11.24 6.41 2.14
CA THR A 25 -11.82 6.70 0.82
C THR A 25 -12.73 5.58 0.33
N PHE A 26 -12.58 4.34 0.83
CA PHE A 26 -13.47 3.25 0.49
C PHE A 26 -14.92 3.46 0.93
N LYS A 27 -15.15 4.27 1.98
CA LYS A 27 -16.48 4.63 2.46
C LYS A 27 -17.14 5.74 1.63
N LEU A 28 -16.35 6.49 0.87
CA LEU A 28 -16.83 7.61 0.06
C LEU A 28 -17.45 7.10 -1.25
N THR A 29 -18.59 7.69 -1.62
CA THR A 29 -19.19 7.56 -2.94
C THR A 29 -18.28 8.17 -4.03
N LYS A 30 -18.55 7.86 -5.30
CA LYS A 30 -17.77 8.43 -6.42
C LYS A 30 -17.82 9.96 -6.45
N GLU A 31 -18.97 10.53 -6.12
CA GLU A 31 -19.18 11.98 -6.08
C GLU A 31 -18.41 12.63 -4.94
N GLU A 32 -18.43 12.03 -3.74
CA GLU A 32 -17.67 12.51 -2.58
C GLU A 32 -16.15 12.40 -2.78
N ARG A 33 -15.67 11.41 -3.53
CA ARG A 33 -14.23 11.29 -3.87
C ARG A 33 -13.75 12.38 -4.83
N ASN A 34 -14.61 12.85 -5.71
CA ASN A 34 -14.29 13.88 -6.71
C ASN A 34 -14.64 15.28 -6.23
N GLY A 35 -15.51 15.39 -5.22
CA GLY A 35 -15.92 16.64 -4.61
C GLY A 35 -14.87 17.22 -3.67
N LYS A 36 -14.93 18.55 -3.47
CA LYS A 36 -14.09 19.27 -2.50
C LYS A 36 -14.44 18.97 -1.03
N ASN A 37 -15.54 18.28 -0.77
CA ASN A 37 -16.04 17.95 0.57
C ASN A 37 -15.53 16.57 1.02
N PHE A 38 -14.20 16.41 1.06
CA PHE A 38 -13.60 15.17 1.56
C PHE A 38 -13.85 15.04 3.06
N ILE A 39 -14.56 13.98 3.47
CA ILE A 39 -14.77 13.68 4.88
C ILE A 39 -13.45 13.16 5.46
N THR A 40 -12.87 13.92 6.38
CA THR A 40 -11.67 13.51 7.12
C THR A 40 -12.04 12.52 8.22
N PHE A 41 -11.06 11.72 8.63
CA PHE A 41 -11.20 10.79 9.75
C PHE A 41 -10.28 11.27 10.87
N ASP A 42 -10.84 11.51 12.04
CA ASP A 42 -10.07 11.79 13.24
C ASP A 42 -9.48 10.49 13.79
N ALA A 43 -8.18 10.29 13.56
CA ALA A 43 -7.43 9.14 14.05
C ALA A 43 -6.70 9.41 15.38
N THR A 44 -6.90 10.56 16.01
CA THR A 44 -6.07 11.03 17.15
C THR A 44 -5.99 10.00 18.27
N GLU A 45 -7.12 9.44 18.70
CA GLU A 45 -7.13 8.45 19.79
C GLU A 45 -6.49 7.12 19.41
N ILE A 46 -6.59 6.71 18.14
CA ILE A 46 -5.90 5.52 17.63
C ILE A 46 -4.39 5.74 17.65
N MET A 47 -3.95 6.93 17.21
CA MET A 47 -2.52 7.29 17.20
C MET A 47 -1.96 7.36 18.62
N LYS A 48 -2.69 7.96 19.58
CA LYS A 48 -2.30 7.98 21.00
C LYS A 48 -2.25 6.59 21.61
N ALA A 49 -3.22 5.73 21.29
CA ALA A 49 -3.25 4.37 21.82
C ALA A 49 -2.08 3.50 21.32
N HIS A 50 -1.58 3.78 20.11
CA HIS A 50 -0.60 2.93 19.44
C HIS A 50 0.75 3.59 19.12
N GLU A 51 1.02 4.79 19.64
CA GLU A 51 2.25 5.55 19.33
C GLU A 51 3.53 4.76 19.61
N ASN A 52 3.52 3.93 20.66
CA ASN A 52 4.66 3.11 21.09
C ASN A 52 4.42 1.61 20.85
N THR A 53 3.42 1.24 20.05
CA THR A 53 3.13 -0.17 19.76
C THR A 53 4.08 -0.72 18.71
N ILE A 54 4.79 -1.80 19.04
CA ILE A 54 5.55 -2.59 18.08
C ILE A 54 4.58 -3.61 17.46
N PHE A 55 4.18 -3.39 16.20
CA PHE A 55 3.28 -4.30 15.48
C PHE A 55 3.95 -5.61 15.04
N GLY A 56 5.28 -5.65 15.09
CA GLY A 56 6.09 -6.81 14.76
C GLY A 56 7.23 -6.46 13.83
N GLU A 57 8.05 -7.46 13.56
CA GLU A 57 9.19 -7.38 12.65
C GLU A 57 8.99 -8.40 11.53
N THR A 58 9.48 -8.08 10.34
CA THR A 58 9.44 -9.01 9.21
C THR A 58 10.67 -8.89 8.35
N THR A 59 11.14 -10.02 7.85
CA THR A 59 12.15 -10.09 6.80
C THR A 59 11.47 -9.97 5.45
N LEU A 60 11.96 -9.11 4.56
CA LEU A 60 11.46 -9.01 3.19
C LEU A 60 11.93 -10.22 2.39
N LYS A 61 11.04 -11.18 2.13
CA LYS A 61 11.37 -12.43 1.42
C LYS A 61 11.07 -12.39 -0.08
N GLN A 62 10.04 -11.65 -0.47
CA GLN A 62 9.52 -11.66 -1.83
C GLN A 62 8.93 -10.29 -2.18
N ILE A 63 9.16 -9.82 -3.40
CA ILE A 63 8.55 -8.60 -3.96
C ILE A 63 7.56 -9.01 -5.04
N HIS A 64 6.33 -8.48 -4.98
CA HIS A 64 5.28 -8.78 -5.96
C HIS A 64 4.98 -7.54 -6.81
N ILE A 65 4.81 -7.74 -8.11
CA ILE A 65 4.18 -6.76 -9.00
C ILE A 65 2.70 -7.12 -9.09
N SER A 66 1.86 -6.47 -8.30
CA SER A 66 0.45 -6.84 -8.14
C SER A 66 -0.50 -5.98 -8.97
N GLN A 67 -1.61 -6.60 -9.41
CA GLN A 67 -2.68 -5.91 -10.12
C GLN A 67 -3.67 -5.29 -9.13
N ARG A 68 -3.88 -3.97 -9.24
CA ARG A 68 -4.88 -3.27 -8.41
C ARG A 68 -6.29 -3.73 -8.77
N HIS A 69 -7.20 -3.65 -7.80
CA HIS A 69 -8.62 -4.05 -7.94
C HIS A 69 -8.86 -5.53 -8.26
N THR A 70 -7.88 -6.39 -8.00
CA THR A 70 -8.00 -7.83 -8.12
C THR A 70 -7.91 -8.50 -6.74
N ILE A 71 -8.57 -9.64 -6.57
CA ILE A 71 -8.48 -10.45 -5.36
C ILE A 71 -8.30 -11.89 -5.82
N SER A 72 -7.24 -12.52 -5.34
CA SER A 72 -6.99 -13.95 -5.55
C SER A 72 -7.66 -14.78 -4.46
N SER A 73 -7.68 -16.11 -4.61
CA SER A 73 -8.38 -17.02 -3.70
C SER A 73 -7.89 -16.97 -2.24
N ASN A 74 -6.69 -16.46 -1.99
CA ASN A 74 -6.12 -16.31 -0.65
C ASN A 74 -6.38 -14.92 -0.01
N GLY A 75 -7.16 -14.05 -0.68
CA GLY A 75 -7.50 -12.70 -0.20
C GLY A 75 -6.47 -11.63 -0.53
N TYR A 76 -5.34 -11.97 -1.15
CA TYR A 76 -4.35 -11.00 -1.61
C TYR A 76 -4.60 -10.56 -3.06
N TYR A 77 -4.02 -9.43 -3.47
CA TYR A 77 -4.00 -9.01 -4.87
C TYR A 77 -3.38 -10.09 -5.76
N ILE A 78 -3.86 -10.20 -7.01
CA ILE A 78 -3.24 -11.09 -7.99
C ILE A 78 -1.85 -10.54 -8.34
N ALA A 79 -0.82 -11.38 -8.20
CA ALA A 79 0.55 -11.05 -8.57
C ALA A 79 0.80 -11.35 -10.05
N THR A 80 1.23 -10.35 -10.82
CA THR A 80 1.66 -10.48 -12.23
C THR A 80 3.07 -11.05 -12.31
N ALA A 81 3.93 -10.67 -11.37
CA ALA A 81 5.28 -11.20 -11.25
C ALA A 81 5.71 -11.24 -9.78
N LYS A 82 6.64 -12.14 -9.46
CA LYS A 82 7.19 -12.31 -8.11
C LYS A 82 8.72 -12.40 -8.22
N ILE A 83 9.41 -11.77 -7.27
CA ILE A 83 10.87 -11.78 -7.15
C ILE A 83 11.21 -12.32 -5.77
N ASN A 84 11.89 -13.46 -5.70
CA ASN A 84 12.41 -14.01 -4.44
C ASN A 84 13.71 -13.31 -4.08
N LEU A 85 13.85 -12.89 -2.83
CA LEU A 85 15.07 -12.21 -2.33
C LEU A 85 16.02 -13.15 -1.57
N LEU A 86 15.60 -14.38 -1.28
CA LEU A 86 16.36 -15.35 -0.49
C LEU A 86 17.20 -16.33 -1.33
N GLU A 87 17.22 -16.20 -2.66
CA GLU A 87 18.00 -17.10 -3.55
C GLU A 87 19.44 -16.61 -3.80
N GLY A 88 20.11 -16.05 -2.79
CA GLY A 88 21.43 -15.42 -2.97
C GLY A 88 22.33 -15.35 -1.75
N LEU A 89 22.17 -16.28 -0.79
CA LEU A 89 23.13 -16.55 0.28
C LEU A 89 23.63 -17.98 0.16
#